data_AF-A0A1G9B0V8-F1
#
_entry.id   AF-A0A1G9B0V8-F1
#
_cell.length_a   1.000
_cell.length_b   1.000
_cell.length_c   1.000
_cell.angle_alpha   90.00
_cell.angle_beta   90.00
_cell.angle_gamma   90.00
#
_symmetry.space_group_name_H-M   'P 1'
#
loop_
_entity.id
_entity.type
_entity.pdbx_description
1 polymer ?
#
loop_
_entity_poly.entity_id
_entity_poly.type
_entity_poly.pdbx_seq_one_letter_code
_entity_poly.pdbx_strand_id
1 'polypeptide(L)'
;MAERREAGQKGGRAFLGVTERTQLLMLARESIKYGLSHGCRQPLSGFTAAVFRHHAACFVTLTKAGALRGCVGTLVADQPLADTVAYFAYSAAFEDHRFEPLAANELAQVCIGISVLSQQEPMAIGSESQLLETLSPCKDGLTLSYGRHHATFLPQVWESLPEPRAFVSALKAKAGLPEDFWSTEMQWSHYGVESFSERD
;
A
#
# COMPACT_ATOMS: atom_id res chain seq x y z
N MET A 1 27.26 41.27 -2.38
CA MET A 1 27.17 39.82 -2.12
C MET A 1 25.88 39.58 -1.37
N ALA A 2 24.87 39.06 -2.05
CA ALA A 2 23.55 38.79 -1.46
C ALA A 2 23.39 37.27 -1.35
N GLU A 3 23.25 36.81 -0.12
CA GLU A 3 22.93 35.43 0.24
C GLU A 3 21.58 35.04 -0.39
N ARG A 4 21.58 34.00 -1.23
CA ARG A 4 20.36 33.30 -1.64
C ARG A 4 20.24 32.04 -0.80
N ARG A 5 19.39 32.12 0.24
CA ARG A 5 18.88 30.96 0.96
C ARG A 5 17.70 30.34 0.19
N GLU A 6 17.77 29.02 0.11
CA GLU A 6 16.70 28.03 0.32
C GLU A 6 15.41 28.16 -0.51
N ALA A 7 15.24 27.20 -1.43
CA ALA A 7 13.94 26.60 -1.71
C ALA A 7 14.04 25.12 -1.33
N GLY A 8 13.68 24.82 -0.07
CA GLY A 8 13.50 23.46 0.41
C GLY A 8 12.37 22.78 -0.37
N GLN A 9 12.71 21.65 -0.98
CA GLN A 9 11.77 20.75 -1.66
C GLN A 9 10.78 20.21 -0.62
N LYS A 10 9.57 20.80 -0.56
CA LYS A 10 8.47 20.26 0.24
C LYS A 10 8.02 18.95 -0.41
N GLY A 11 8.33 17.83 0.23
CA GLY A 11 7.72 16.53 -0.05
C GLY A 11 6.23 16.60 0.26
N GLY A 12 5.41 16.64 -0.78
CA GLY A 12 3.96 16.66 -0.68
C GLY A 12 3.39 15.82 -1.83
N ARG A 13 2.63 14.77 -1.47
CA ARG A 13 1.80 13.89 -2.30
C ARG A 13 1.98 14.05 -3.82
N ALA A 14 2.78 13.19 -4.43
CA ALA A 14 2.62 12.91 -5.85
C ALA A 14 1.51 11.86 -5.98
N PHE A 15 0.27 12.31 -6.16
CA PHE A 15 -0.75 11.46 -6.76
C PHE A 15 -0.21 11.01 -8.11
N LEU A 16 -0.20 9.69 -8.37
CA LEU A 16 0.30 9.16 -9.63
C LEU A 16 -0.58 9.69 -10.77
N GLY A 17 0.04 10.25 -11.80
CA GLY A 17 -0.63 10.63 -13.03
C GLY A 17 -1.10 9.41 -13.82
N VAL A 18 -2.07 9.58 -14.72
CA VAL A 18 -2.62 8.48 -15.55
C VAL A 18 -1.52 7.73 -16.28
N THR A 19 -0.54 8.43 -16.87
CA THR A 19 0.60 7.80 -17.55
C THR A 19 1.42 6.92 -16.62
N GLU A 20 1.69 7.39 -15.40
CA GLU A 20 2.53 6.68 -14.42
C GLU A 20 1.81 5.43 -13.90
N ARG A 21 0.49 5.53 -13.65
CA ARG A 21 -0.36 4.38 -13.31
C ARG A 21 -0.35 3.33 -14.41
N THR A 22 -0.53 3.74 -15.67
CA THR A 22 -0.48 2.83 -16.81
C THR A 22 0.89 2.17 -16.94
N GLN A 23 1.98 2.89 -16.71
CA GLN A 23 3.33 2.33 -16.71
C GLN A 23 3.53 1.28 -15.60
N LEU A 24 3.01 1.51 -14.40
CA LEU A 24 3.06 0.54 -13.31
C LEU A 24 2.21 -0.71 -13.59
N LEU A 25 1.02 -0.55 -14.18
CA LEU A 25 0.19 -1.69 -14.59
C LEU A 25 0.88 -2.51 -15.70
N MET A 26 1.48 -1.84 -16.69
CA MET A 26 2.26 -2.52 -17.72
C MET A 26 3.45 -3.26 -17.12
N LEU A 27 4.18 -2.63 -16.19
CA LEU A 27 5.30 -3.27 -15.48
C LEU A 27 4.84 -4.52 -14.72
N ALA A 28 3.73 -4.44 -13.98
CA ALA A 28 3.18 -5.58 -13.26
C ALA A 28 2.81 -6.71 -14.23
N ARG A 29 2.16 -6.37 -15.36
CA ARG A 29 1.81 -7.34 -16.41
C ARG A 29 3.05 -8.00 -17.00
N GLU A 30 4.08 -7.22 -17.33
CA GLU A 30 5.34 -7.71 -17.90
C GLU A 30 6.07 -8.62 -16.92
N SER A 31 6.09 -8.26 -15.63
CA SER A 31 6.70 -9.08 -14.58
C SER A 31 6.06 -10.46 -14.46
N ILE A 32 4.73 -10.54 -14.58
CA ILE A 32 3.99 -11.81 -14.58
C ILE A 32 4.27 -12.59 -15.87
N LYS A 33 4.25 -11.94 -17.04
CA LYS A 33 4.60 -12.57 -18.33
C LYS A 33 6.01 -13.16 -18.31
N TYR A 34 6.96 -12.41 -17.75
CA TYR A 34 8.34 -12.85 -17.60
C TYR A 34 8.41 -14.09 -16.69
N GLY A 35 7.73 -14.06 -15.55
CA GLY A 35 7.62 -15.20 -14.63
C GLY A 35 7.02 -16.45 -15.27
N LEU A 36 5.97 -16.31 -16.08
CA LEU A 36 5.39 -17.42 -16.85
C LEU A 36 6.38 -18.03 -17.86
N SER A 37 7.26 -17.20 -18.43
CA SER A 37 8.17 -17.62 -19.51
C SER A 37 9.49 -18.17 -18.98
N HIS A 38 9.98 -17.66 -17.84
CA HIS A 38 11.32 -17.97 -17.31
C HIS A 38 11.30 -18.67 -15.94
N GLY A 39 10.16 -18.70 -15.25
CA GLY A 39 10.03 -19.27 -13.90
C GLY A 39 10.66 -18.43 -12.78
N CYS A 40 11.16 -17.22 -13.08
CA CYS A 40 11.81 -16.35 -12.11
C CYS A 40 11.34 -14.89 -12.24
N ARG A 41 11.72 -14.05 -11.28
CA ARG A 41 11.40 -12.62 -11.28
C ARG A 41 12.16 -11.89 -12.39
N GLN A 42 11.50 -10.92 -13.02
CA GLN A 42 12.10 -10.07 -14.04
C GLN A 42 13.22 -9.20 -13.46
N PRO A 43 14.42 -9.18 -14.06
CA PRO A 43 15.41 -8.15 -13.77
C PRO A 43 14.91 -6.79 -14.26
N LEU A 44 14.84 -5.81 -13.37
CA LEU A 44 14.32 -4.49 -13.71
C LEU A 44 15.36 -3.59 -14.36
N SER A 45 14.95 -2.93 -15.44
CA SER A 45 15.75 -1.89 -16.10
C SER A 45 14.83 -0.81 -16.67
N GLY A 46 15.32 0.43 -16.80
CA GLY A 46 14.61 1.50 -17.52
C GLY A 46 13.65 2.38 -16.70
N PHE A 47 13.38 2.08 -15.43
CA PHE A 47 12.53 2.91 -14.55
C PHE A 47 13.34 4.01 -13.83
N THR A 48 13.78 5.02 -14.59
CA THR A 48 14.69 6.08 -14.09
C THR A 48 13.98 7.34 -13.59
N ALA A 49 12.70 7.53 -13.93
CA ALA A 49 11.93 8.69 -13.49
C ALA A 49 11.80 8.71 -11.95
N ALA A 50 11.85 9.91 -11.35
CA ALA A 50 11.82 10.07 -9.89
C ALA A 50 10.58 9.45 -9.24
N VAL A 51 9.43 9.50 -9.91
CA VAL A 51 8.18 8.90 -9.47
C VAL A 51 8.23 7.37 -9.33
N PHE A 52 9.16 6.68 -9.99
CA PHE A 52 9.33 5.23 -9.82
C PHE A 52 10.42 4.86 -8.83
N ARG A 53 11.31 5.81 -8.51
CA ARG A 53 12.44 5.62 -7.62
C ARG A 53 12.17 5.99 -6.17
N HIS A 54 11.08 6.68 -5.89
CA HIS A 54 10.68 6.91 -4.51
C HIS A 54 10.28 5.60 -3.85
N HIS A 55 10.60 5.48 -2.57
CA HIS A 55 10.25 4.30 -1.81
C HIS A 55 8.76 4.36 -1.46
N ALA A 56 8.03 3.28 -1.74
CA ALA A 56 6.63 3.18 -1.43
C ALA A 56 6.24 1.75 -1.11
N ALA A 57 5.31 1.61 -0.17
CA ALA A 57 4.63 0.37 0.10
C ALA A 57 3.51 0.19 -0.93
N CYS A 58 3.31 -1.03 -1.43
CA CYS A 58 2.19 -1.31 -2.30
C CYS A 58 1.68 -2.73 -2.17
N PHE A 59 0.47 -2.95 -2.68
CA PHE A 59 -0.13 -4.25 -2.89
C PHE A 59 -0.47 -4.41 -4.37
N VAL A 60 -0.19 -5.58 -4.92
CA VAL A 60 -0.63 -5.97 -6.26
C VAL A 60 -1.72 -7.02 -6.11
N THR A 61 -2.87 -6.74 -6.69
CA THR A 61 -4.05 -7.60 -6.67
C THR A 61 -4.34 -8.11 -8.06
N LEU A 62 -4.55 -9.40 -8.19
CA LEU A 62 -5.00 -10.08 -9.38
C LEU A 62 -6.45 -10.48 -9.20
N THR A 63 -7.29 -10.15 -10.17
CA THR A 63 -8.68 -10.60 -10.21
C THR A 63 -8.97 -11.33 -11.52
N LYS A 64 -9.80 -12.37 -11.47
CA LYS A 64 -10.25 -13.13 -12.64
C LYS A 64 -11.77 -13.27 -12.57
N ALA A 65 -12.46 -12.83 -13.62
CA ALA A 65 -13.93 -12.76 -13.64
C ALA A 65 -14.55 -12.06 -12.41
N GLY A 66 -13.86 -11.04 -11.87
CA GLY A 66 -14.31 -10.29 -10.69
C GLY A 66 -13.98 -10.93 -9.34
N ALA A 67 -13.47 -12.16 -9.31
CA ALA A 67 -13.02 -12.83 -8.09
C ALA A 67 -11.52 -12.62 -7.84
N LEU A 68 -11.11 -12.59 -6.57
CA LEU A 68 -9.70 -12.54 -6.17
C LEU A 68 -8.95 -13.79 -6.68
N ARG A 69 -7.81 -13.57 -7.33
CA ARG A 69 -6.93 -14.62 -7.89
C ARG A 69 -5.52 -14.60 -7.29
N GLY A 70 -5.17 -13.53 -6.59
CA GLY A 70 -3.92 -13.35 -5.85
C GLY A 70 -3.84 -11.92 -5.31
N CYS A 71 -3.27 -11.72 -4.12
CA CYS A 71 -2.99 -10.40 -3.58
C CYS A 71 -1.84 -10.47 -2.60
N VAL A 72 -0.74 -9.80 -2.93
CA VAL A 72 0.48 -9.76 -2.12
C VAL A 72 1.02 -8.33 -2.13
N GLY A 73 1.63 -7.92 -1.03
CA GLY A 73 2.21 -6.59 -0.88
C GLY A 73 2.94 -6.41 0.44
N THR A 74 3.31 -5.16 0.70
CA THR A 74 4.00 -4.74 1.91
C THR A 74 3.39 -3.46 2.46
N LEU A 75 3.54 -3.27 3.77
CA LEU A 75 3.23 -2.02 4.48
C LEU A 75 4.49 -1.17 4.70
N VAL A 76 5.66 -1.71 4.35
CA VAL A 76 6.97 -1.09 4.54
C VAL A 76 7.49 -0.59 3.20
N ALA A 77 7.83 0.70 3.13
CA ALA A 77 8.40 1.34 1.96
C ALA A 77 9.94 1.27 2.00
N ASP A 78 10.51 0.08 1.84
CA ASP A 78 11.97 -0.16 1.91
C ASP A 78 12.66 -0.19 0.54
N GLN A 79 11.90 -0.43 -0.54
CA GLN A 79 12.38 -0.47 -1.92
C GLN A 79 11.69 0.59 -2.80
N PRO A 80 12.30 0.96 -3.94
CA PRO A 80 11.67 1.83 -4.93
C PRO A 80 10.34 1.25 -5.46
N LEU A 81 9.36 2.11 -5.75
CA LEU A 81 8.02 1.70 -6.15
C LEU A 81 8.00 0.72 -7.34
N ALA A 82 8.82 0.96 -8.37
CA ALA A 82 8.86 0.04 -9.53
C ALA A 82 9.34 -1.36 -9.13
N ASP A 83 10.39 -1.44 -8.31
CA ASP A 83 10.92 -2.69 -7.76
C ASP A 83 9.87 -3.41 -6.93
N THR A 84 9.21 -2.69 -6.03
CA THR A 84 8.13 -3.20 -5.19
C THR A 84 6.95 -3.73 -6.02
N VAL A 85 6.50 -2.99 -7.05
CA VAL A 85 5.39 -3.40 -7.91
C VAL A 85 5.73 -4.66 -8.72
N ALA A 86 6.90 -4.70 -9.36
CA ALA A 86 7.29 -5.87 -10.15
C ALA A 86 7.47 -7.12 -9.28
N TYR A 87 8.10 -6.95 -8.11
CA TYR A 87 8.28 -8.02 -7.14
C TYR A 87 6.95 -8.60 -6.69
N PHE A 88 6.00 -7.74 -6.27
CA PHE A 88 4.71 -8.20 -5.77
C PHE A 88 3.74 -8.62 -6.87
N ALA A 89 3.90 -8.16 -8.11
CA ALA A 89 3.15 -8.68 -9.25
C ALA A 89 3.50 -10.15 -9.52
N TYR A 90 4.80 -10.48 -9.55
CA TYR A 90 5.25 -11.86 -9.62
C TYR A 90 4.73 -12.67 -8.42
N SER A 91 4.93 -12.15 -7.20
CA SER A 91 4.55 -12.87 -5.98
C SER A 91 3.04 -13.11 -5.89
N ALA A 92 2.20 -12.14 -6.30
CA ALA A 92 0.75 -12.32 -6.37
C ALA A 92 0.31 -13.35 -7.40
N ALA A 93 1.07 -13.54 -8.48
CA ALA A 93 0.77 -14.54 -9.51
C ALA A 93 1.22 -15.95 -9.12
N PHE A 94 2.35 -16.11 -8.41
CA PHE A 94 3.01 -17.42 -8.26
C PHE A 94 3.27 -17.85 -6.82
N GLU A 95 3.23 -16.93 -5.85
CA GLU A 95 3.66 -17.18 -4.47
C GLU A 95 2.56 -16.92 -3.42
N ASP A 96 1.37 -16.48 -3.83
CA ASP A 96 0.21 -16.38 -2.94
C ASP A 96 -0.32 -17.78 -2.63
N HIS A 97 0.09 -18.33 -1.48
CA HIS A 97 -0.23 -19.68 -1.00
C HIS A 97 -1.72 -20.04 -0.92
N ARG A 98 -2.63 -19.06 -1.03
CA ARG A 98 -4.07 -19.30 -1.08
C ARG A 98 -4.54 -19.79 -2.45
N PHE A 99 -3.71 -19.66 -3.48
CA PHE A 99 -4.03 -19.99 -4.85
C PHE A 99 -2.91 -20.80 -5.51
N GLU A 100 -3.27 -21.62 -6.49
CA GLU A 100 -2.28 -22.25 -7.37
C GLU A 100 -1.53 -21.19 -8.20
N PRO A 101 -0.24 -21.40 -8.54
CA PRO A 101 0.49 -20.50 -9.43
C PRO A 101 -0.27 -20.24 -10.73
N LEU A 102 -0.26 -18.99 -11.19
CA LEU A 102 -0.99 -18.57 -12.38
C LEU A 102 -0.50 -19.33 -13.63
N ALA A 103 -1.43 -19.91 -14.39
CA ALA A 103 -1.10 -20.56 -15.65
C ALA A 103 -1.12 -19.58 -16.83
N ALA A 104 -0.32 -19.86 -17.87
CA ALA A 104 -0.14 -18.95 -19.00
C ALA A 104 -1.43 -18.63 -19.76
N ASN A 105 -2.36 -19.60 -19.84
CA ASN A 105 -3.66 -19.43 -20.47
C ASN A 105 -4.64 -18.59 -19.64
N GLU A 106 -4.36 -18.36 -18.35
CA GLU A 106 -5.18 -17.53 -17.48
C GLU A 106 -4.83 -16.05 -17.59
N LEU A 107 -3.60 -15.70 -17.97
CA LEU A 107 -3.10 -14.33 -17.90
C LEU A 107 -3.98 -13.33 -18.66
N ALA A 108 -4.49 -13.71 -19.83
CA ALA A 108 -5.35 -12.83 -20.64
C ALA A 108 -6.71 -12.53 -19.97
N GLN A 109 -7.10 -13.31 -18.97
CA GLN A 109 -8.36 -13.16 -18.23
C GLN A 109 -8.18 -12.45 -16.89
N VAL A 110 -6.93 -12.19 -16.49
CA VAL A 110 -6.60 -11.53 -15.24
C VAL A 110 -6.62 -10.01 -15.43
N CYS A 111 -7.26 -9.31 -14.50
CA CYS A 111 -7.15 -7.88 -14.33
C CYS A 111 -6.21 -7.60 -13.16
N ILE A 112 -5.22 -6.74 -13.39
CA ILE A 112 -4.25 -6.30 -12.38
C ILE A 112 -4.76 -5.00 -11.75
N GLY A 113 -4.69 -4.94 -10.43
CA GLY A 113 -4.87 -3.72 -9.63
C GLY A 113 -3.63 -3.48 -8.78
N ILE A 114 -3.29 -2.21 -8.59
CA ILE A 114 -2.17 -1.77 -7.74
C ILE A 114 -2.72 -0.77 -6.73
N SER A 115 -2.40 -1.00 -5.46
CA SER A 115 -2.69 -0.09 -4.35
C SER A 115 -1.39 0.43 -3.79
N VAL A 116 -1.08 1.70 -4.03
CA VAL A 116 0.13 2.37 -3.51
C VAL A 116 -0.22 3.11 -2.23
N LEU A 117 0.54 2.84 -1.18
CA LEU A 117 0.38 3.48 0.12
C LEU A 117 1.19 4.77 0.15
N SER A 118 0.59 5.86 0.64
CA SER A 118 1.35 7.07 0.91
C SER A 118 2.34 6.84 2.05
N GLN A 119 3.28 7.78 2.19
CA GLN A 119 4.10 7.83 3.39
C GLN A 119 3.22 7.90 4.64
N GLN A 120 3.63 7.20 5.70
CA GLN A 120 2.99 7.29 7.00
C GLN A 120 3.28 8.67 7.60
N GLU A 121 2.23 9.45 7.82
CA GLU A 121 2.30 10.76 8.42
C GLU A 121 1.99 10.63 9.92
N PRO A 122 2.93 11.00 10.81
CA PRO A 122 2.68 10.97 12.26
C PRO A 122 1.53 11.90 12.66
N MET A 123 0.69 11.44 13.57
CA MET A 123 -0.45 12.20 14.11
C MET A 123 -0.12 12.71 15.52
N ALA A 124 -0.29 14.02 15.74
CA ALA A 124 -0.14 14.61 17.06
C ALA A 124 -1.42 14.45 17.89
N ILE A 125 -1.52 13.33 18.60
CA ILE A 125 -2.73 12.91 19.33
C ILE A 125 -2.47 12.91 20.84
N GLY A 126 -3.19 13.76 21.57
CA GLY A 126 -3.11 13.85 23.03
C GLY A 126 -4.16 13.01 23.77
N SER A 127 -5.23 12.59 23.10
CA SER A 127 -6.31 11.80 23.70
C SER A 127 -7.00 10.91 22.67
N GLU A 128 -7.68 9.86 23.13
CA GLU A 128 -8.45 8.99 22.25
C GLU A 128 -9.58 9.75 21.56
N SER A 129 -10.29 10.62 22.26
CA SER A 129 -11.34 11.45 21.65
C SER A 129 -10.81 12.28 20.48
N GLN A 130 -9.63 12.88 20.64
CA GLN A 130 -8.99 13.64 19.56
C GLN A 130 -8.62 12.74 18.37
N LEU A 131 -8.15 11.51 18.61
CA LEU A 131 -7.90 10.54 17.53
C LEU A 131 -9.17 10.28 16.73
N LEU A 132 -10.26 9.94 17.43
CA LEU A 132 -11.53 9.59 16.80
C LEU A 132 -12.11 10.75 15.96
N GLU A 133 -11.93 11.99 16.40
CA GLU A 133 -12.37 13.20 15.67
C GLU A 133 -11.48 13.53 14.46
N THR A 134 -10.22 13.07 14.44
CA THR A 134 -9.26 13.36 13.37
C THR A 134 -9.39 12.39 12.19
N LEU A 135 -9.82 11.15 12.45
CA LEU A 135 -9.88 10.10 11.43
C LEU A 135 -10.96 10.38 10.38
N SER A 136 -10.61 10.14 9.11
CA SER A 136 -11.51 10.18 7.97
C SER A 136 -11.83 8.76 7.49
N PRO A 137 -13.05 8.25 7.77
CA PRO A 137 -13.49 6.96 7.28
C PRO A 137 -13.35 6.81 5.77
N CYS A 138 -13.00 5.59 5.35
CA CYS A 138 -12.74 5.20 3.96
C CYS A 138 -11.58 5.92 3.26
N LYS A 139 -10.86 6.81 3.95
CA LYS A 139 -9.69 7.53 3.40
C LYS A 139 -8.40 7.14 4.12
N ASP A 140 -8.47 7.08 5.45
CA ASP A 140 -7.27 6.91 6.25
C ASP A 140 -7.00 5.44 6.54
N GLY A 141 -5.80 4.98 6.21
CA GLY A 141 -5.17 3.86 6.86
C GLY A 141 -4.57 4.34 8.18
N LEU A 142 -4.57 3.50 9.21
CA LEU A 142 -4.11 3.86 10.54
C LEU A 142 -3.12 2.82 11.05
N THR A 143 -1.98 3.31 11.51
CA THR A 143 -0.95 2.51 12.18
C THR A 143 -0.87 2.91 13.65
N LEU A 144 -0.79 1.90 14.51
CA LEU A 144 -0.58 2.00 15.94
C LEU A 144 0.78 1.39 16.29
N SER A 145 1.57 2.10 17.09
CA SER A 145 2.78 1.59 17.73
C SER A 145 2.83 1.96 19.22
N TYR A 146 3.10 0.97 20.08
CA TYR A 146 3.30 1.16 21.52
C TYR A 146 4.16 0.02 22.10
N GLY A 147 5.41 0.31 22.46
CA GLY A 147 6.36 -0.71 22.92
C GLY A 147 6.53 -1.84 21.88
N ARG A 148 6.13 -3.07 22.24
CA ARG A 148 6.13 -4.23 21.32
C ARG A 148 4.84 -4.39 20.51
N HIS A 149 3.83 -3.56 20.78
CA HIS A 149 2.51 -3.63 20.16
C HIS A 149 2.51 -2.81 18.89
N HIS A 150 2.24 -3.46 17.76
CA HIS A 150 2.18 -2.81 16.47
C HIS A 150 1.05 -3.41 15.64
N ALA A 151 0.23 -2.56 15.04
CA ALA A 151 -0.78 -2.98 14.09
C ALA A 151 -1.09 -1.87 13.09
N THR A 152 -1.64 -2.26 11.94
CA THR A 152 -2.15 -1.33 10.96
C THR A 152 -3.43 -1.84 10.33
N PHE A 153 -4.29 -0.91 9.91
CA PHE A 153 -5.45 -1.16 9.07
C PHE A 153 -5.38 -0.29 7.82
N LEU A 154 -5.70 -0.91 6.68
CA LEU A 154 -5.88 -0.22 5.41
C LEU A 154 -7.21 0.53 5.38
N PRO A 155 -7.37 1.56 4.53
CA PRO A 155 -8.64 2.28 4.37
C PRO A 155 -9.85 1.38 4.04
N GLN A 156 -9.64 0.24 3.36
CA GLN A 156 -10.72 -0.68 3.02
C GLN A 156 -11.40 -1.30 4.24
N VAL A 157 -10.73 -1.36 5.39
CA VAL A 157 -11.31 -1.92 6.62
C VAL A 157 -12.49 -1.09 7.13
N TRP A 158 -12.55 0.20 6.79
CA TRP A 158 -13.68 1.08 7.09
C TRP A 158 -15.01 0.57 6.51
N GLU A 159 -14.99 -0.20 5.42
CA GLU A 159 -16.22 -0.77 4.85
C GLU A 159 -16.91 -1.74 5.82
N SER A 160 -16.12 -2.46 6.63
CA SER A 160 -16.65 -3.38 7.65
C SER A 160 -16.76 -2.73 9.03
N LEU A 161 -15.97 -1.69 9.30
CA LEU A 161 -15.91 -0.96 10.56
C LEU A 161 -16.03 0.55 10.31
N PRO A 162 -17.22 1.05 9.92
CA PRO A 162 -17.40 2.45 9.52
C PRO A 162 -17.31 3.44 10.69
N GLU A 163 -17.56 2.97 11.91
CA GLU A 163 -17.53 3.77 13.13
C GLU A 163 -16.10 3.91 13.65
N PRO A 164 -15.52 5.14 13.79
CA PRO A 164 -14.14 5.35 14.23
C PRO A 164 -13.78 4.65 15.53
N ARG A 165 -14.71 4.65 16.51
CA ARG A 165 -14.49 3.98 17.80
C ARG A 165 -14.31 2.47 17.62
N ALA A 166 -15.16 1.83 16.81
CA ALA A 166 -15.07 0.40 16.54
C ALA A 166 -13.80 0.06 15.75
N PHE A 167 -13.43 0.91 14.78
CA PHE A 167 -12.21 0.77 14.00
C PHE A 167 -10.95 0.82 14.88
N VAL A 168 -10.82 1.84 15.73
CA VAL A 168 -9.68 2.01 16.66
C VAL A 168 -9.64 0.88 17.70
N SER A 169 -10.79 0.48 18.24
CA SER A 169 -10.89 -0.65 19.16
C SER A 169 -10.38 -1.95 18.53
N ALA A 170 -10.85 -2.27 17.32
CA ALA A 170 -10.40 -3.46 16.59
C ALA A 170 -8.90 -3.39 16.24
N LEU A 171 -8.36 -2.20 15.96
CA LEU A 171 -6.94 -2.01 15.70
C LEU A 171 -6.10 -2.26 16.96
N LYS A 172 -6.55 -1.77 18.12
CA LYS A 172 -5.92 -2.06 19.42
C LYS A 172 -5.94 -3.55 19.72
N ALA A 173 -7.08 -4.21 19.52
CA ALA A 173 -7.20 -5.66 19.67
C ALA A 173 -6.24 -6.42 18.74
N LYS A 174 -6.10 -5.99 17.48
CA LYS A 174 -5.11 -6.53 16.53
C LYS A 174 -3.67 -6.34 17.00
N ALA A 175 -3.36 -5.24 17.67
CA ALA A 175 -2.07 -4.98 18.31
C ALA A 175 -1.85 -5.77 19.62
N GLY A 176 -2.85 -6.52 20.08
CA GLY A 176 -2.83 -7.24 21.35
C GLY A 176 -3.00 -6.33 22.57
N LEU A 177 -3.73 -5.22 22.41
CA LEU A 177 -4.06 -4.27 23.47
C LEU A 177 -5.57 -4.32 23.81
N PRO A 178 -5.96 -4.07 25.07
CA PRO A 178 -7.37 -3.92 25.46
C PRO A 178 -8.07 -2.78 24.72
N GLU A 179 -9.38 -2.91 24.55
CA GLU A 179 -10.22 -1.92 23.88
C GLU A 179 -10.25 -0.56 24.61
N ASP A 180 -10.14 -0.54 25.93
CA ASP A 180 -10.14 0.67 26.77
C ASP A 180 -8.73 1.20 27.07
N PHE A 181 -7.69 0.55 26.54
CA PHE A 181 -6.31 0.96 26.77
C PHE A 181 -6.01 2.29 26.05
N TRP A 182 -5.36 3.19 26.79
CA TRP A 182 -4.81 4.45 26.29
C TRP A 182 -3.50 4.80 27.00
N SER A 183 -2.54 5.37 26.26
CA SER A 183 -1.33 5.97 26.80
C SER A 183 -0.91 7.15 25.92
N THR A 184 -0.35 8.19 26.52
CA THR A 184 0.26 9.32 25.80
C THR A 184 1.54 8.95 25.05
N GLU A 185 2.10 7.76 25.32
CA GLU A 185 3.25 7.21 24.60
C GLU A 185 2.85 6.46 23.33
N MET A 186 1.54 6.25 23.08
CA MET A 186 1.08 5.61 21.86
C MET A 186 1.39 6.50 20.67
N GLN A 187 2.03 5.92 19.65
CA GLN A 187 2.34 6.59 18.41
C GLN A 187 1.32 6.19 17.36
N TRP A 188 0.72 7.20 16.74
CA TRP A 188 -0.28 7.05 15.69
C TRP A 188 0.26 7.67 14.42
N SER A 189 0.07 6.96 13.31
CA SER A 189 0.36 7.49 11.98
C SER A 189 -0.79 7.15 11.05
N HIS A 190 -1.18 8.09 10.21
CA HIS A 190 -2.14 7.84 9.14
C HIS A 190 -1.46 7.78 7.77
N TYR A 191 -2.10 7.13 6.81
CA TYR A 191 -1.65 7.09 5.42
C TYR A 191 -2.84 6.91 4.49
N GLY A 192 -2.73 7.42 3.26
CA GLY A 192 -3.71 7.15 2.20
C GLY A 192 -3.34 5.93 1.37
N VAL A 193 -4.30 5.40 0.64
CA VAL A 193 -4.07 4.41 -0.41
C VAL A 193 -4.61 4.95 -1.72
N GLU A 194 -3.75 4.99 -2.74
CA GLU A 194 -4.14 5.24 -4.12
C GLU A 194 -4.27 3.90 -4.84
N SER A 195 -5.49 3.53 -5.24
CA SER A 195 -5.75 2.29 -5.96
C SER A 195 -6.13 2.57 -7.41
N PHE A 196 -5.57 1.79 -8.32
CA PHE A 196 -5.88 1.84 -9.75
C PHE A 196 -5.76 0.45 -10.38
N SER A 197 -6.52 0.21 -11.45
CA SER A 197 -6.61 -1.08 -12.11
C SER A 197 -6.65 -0.98 -13.63
N GLU A 198 -6.41 -2.08 -14.33
CA GLU A 198 -6.50 -2.15 -15.79
C GLU A 198 -7.93 -1.98 -16.35
N ARG A 199 -8.94 -1.93 -15.49
CA ARG A 199 -10.34 -1.69 -15.86
C ARG A 199 -10.76 -0.22 -15.69
N ASP A 200 -9.90 0.62 -15.14
CA ASP A 200 -10.20 2.03 -14.85
C ASP A 200 -10.10 2.94 -16.09
#